data_AF-A0A4S2T4Y4-F1
#
_entry.id   AF-A0A4S2T4Y4-F1
#
_cell.length_a   1.000
_cell.length_b   1.000
_cell.length_c   1.000
_cell.angle_alpha   90.00
_cell.angle_beta   90.00
_cell.angle_gamma   90.00
#
_symmetry.space_group_name_H-M   'P 1'
#
loop_
_entity.id
_entity.type
_entity.pdbx_description
1 polymer ?
#
loop_
_entity_poly.entity_id
_entity_poly.type
_entity_poly.pdbx_seq_one_letter_code
_entity_poly.pdbx_strand_id
1 'polypeptide(L)'
;MTIDAATRYLSLHSLTTFSHVLLVRDDAGEPKTSEHGDALRTTISPQSKRRAKRMHSRDEANLGTGPLATHAWGVRTREWALRVAEALRDEHGWEPQAALETARAALRGIGLNFGSTPNTAFLTKVMVFAPEKTGSTLAQIIHEDRTELEAWATMVADAAAVAAKAKSKGKGKKKGKVESTAAADTGTEDAEAYGAETGGEAAALEEKAPPMPARIKARLITGLAPADAIDIALYGRFLAEVAGAGNVDGAIQTTTSFSVEPASIVRDFFSAADDFKIARQRVGTDFTGALARLNAAAPFDAADPKEPEGYTLDERGAGMTGHQNFFNGTFYAHSVLDRVQLRRNLANGGMNPQKVERAARDAELAFVNAFVNAVPSAKKNTTAAPGTLPKLVLAHAGPRPYNYAAVFEKAIHRHEGVPSLIAAKRLLKHHAMITKKQRVDPGAVLSYDIATIEYLDTLRDAGNLGPTEVDHPAELSPYCPAGQPA
;
A
#
# COMPACT_ATOMS: atom_id res chain seq x y z
N MET A 1 21.51 5.75 22.37
CA MET A 1 21.03 6.68 23.41
C MET A 1 19.80 6.02 24.02
N THR A 2 19.75 5.76 25.33
CA THR A 2 18.58 5.11 25.94
C THR A 2 17.37 6.03 25.75
N ILE A 3 16.38 5.61 24.96
CA ILE A 3 15.14 6.36 24.83
C ILE A 3 14.48 6.39 26.21
N ASP A 4 14.22 7.59 26.70
CA ASP A 4 13.47 7.76 27.94
C ASP A 4 12.10 7.09 27.79
N ALA A 5 11.75 6.24 28.76
CA ALA A 5 10.46 5.58 28.79
C ALA A 5 9.30 6.59 28.69
N ALA A 6 9.48 7.83 29.18
CA ALA A 6 8.50 8.91 29.08
C ALA A 6 8.26 9.42 27.66
N THR A 7 9.18 9.19 26.71
CA THR A 7 9.11 9.71 25.33
C THR A 7 9.17 8.61 24.26
N ARG A 8 8.92 7.36 24.65
CA ARG A 8 9.00 6.18 23.77
C ARG A 8 8.11 6.28 22.53
N TYR A 9 6.87 6.76 22.69
CA TYR A 9 5.89 6.80 21.61
C TYR A 9 5.72 8.23 21.12
N LEU A 10 5.93 8.45 19.82
CA LEU A 10 5.58 9.69 19.14
C LEU A 10 4.19 9.53 18.53
N SER A 11 3.19 10.23 19.10
CA SER A 11 1.82 10.29 18.60
C SER A 11 1.67 11.45 17.61
N LEU A 12 1.16 11.16 16.42
CA LEU A 12 0.82 12.14 15.40
C LEU A 12 -0.69 12.14 15.16
N HIS A 13 -1.28 13.33 15.15
CA HIS A 13 -2.68 13.57 14.84
C HIS A 13 -2.76 14.58 13.72
N SER A 14 -3.63 14.37 12.73
CA SER A 14 -3.91 15.41 11.74
C SER A 14 -5.40 15.57 11.44
N LEU A 15 -5.74 16.77 11.02
CA LEU A 15 -6.99 17.12 10.38
C LEU A 15 -6.69 17.58 8.96
N THR A 16 -7.27 16.92 7.97
CA THR A 16 -7.09 17.26 6.55
C THR A 16 -8.44 17.34 5.86
N THR A 17 -8.74 18.45 5.21
CA THR A 17 -9.98 18.63 4.44
C THR A 17 -9.73 18.24 2.99
N PHE A 18 -10.49 17.26 2.49
CA PHE A 18 -10.46 16.88 1.09
C PHE A 18 -11.75 17.31 0.39
N SER A 19 -11.63 17.73 -0.87
CA SER A 19 -12.72 18.22 -1.70
C SER A 19 -12.76 17.48 -3.03
N HIS A 20 -13.87 16.80 -3.31
CA HIS A 20 -14.16 16.05 -4.52
C HIS A 20 -13.06 15.01 -4.86
N VAL A 21 -12.74 14.16 -3.88
CA VAL A 21 -11.70 13.14 -4.02
C VAL A 21 -12.26 11.72 -3.89
N LEU A 22 -11.50 10.74 -4.38
CA LEU A 22 -11.74 9.31 -4.14
C LEU A 22 -10.43 8.60 -3.80
N LEU A 23 -10.01 8.75 -2.55
CA LEU A 23 -8.70 8.27 -2.07
C LEU A 23 -8.66 6.75 -1.84
N VAL A 24 -9.81 6.17 -1.50
CA VAL A 24 -9.99 4.74 -1.27
C VAL A 24 -11.40 4.38 -1.72
N ARG A 25 -11.52 3.24 -2.39
CA ARG A 25 -12.80 2.66 -2.83
C ARG A 25 -12.89 1.17 -2.51
N ASP A 26 -14.09 0.63 -2.50
CA ASP A 26 -14.33 -0.82 -2.47
C ASP A 26 -14.27 -1.43 -3.88
N ASP A 27 -14.68 -2.70 -3.99
CA ASP A 27 -14.77 -3.48 -5.21
C ASP A 27 -15.83 -2.95 -6.19
N ALA A 28 -16.93 -2.39 -5.69
CA ALA A 28 -17.94 -1.69 -6.48
C ALA A 28 -17.48 -0.29 -6.96
N GLY A 29 -16.34 0.20 -6.47
CA GLY A 29 -15.79 1.50 -6.83
C GLY A 29 -16.32 2.66 -5.98
N GLU A 30 -17.00 2.36 -4.87
CA GLU A 30 -17.65 3.30 -3.97
C GLU A 30 -16.70 3.82 -2.86
N PRO A 31 -16.85 5.07 -2.39
CA PRO A 31 -16.16 5.55 -1.20
C PRO A 31 -16.39 4.63 0.00
N LYS A 32 -15.32 4.25 0.70
CA LYS A 32 -15.47 3.42 1.91
C LYS A 32 -16.12 4.21 3.03
N THR A 33 -17.11 3.63 3.69
CA THR A 33 -17.77 4.20 4.86
C THR A 33 -17.77 3.26 6.05
N SER A 34 -17.88 3.80 7.27
CA SER A 34 -18.03 3.04 8.51
C SER A 34 -18.74 3.89 9.56
N GLU A 35 -19.52 3.27 10.43
CA GLU A 35 -20.16 3.96 11.55
C GLU A 35 -19.12 4.39 12.59
N HIS A 36 -19.22 5.64 13.06
CA HIS A 36 -18.41 6.12 14.17
C HIS A 36 -19.23 7.08 15.04
N GLY A 37 -19.51 6.63 16.26
CA GLY A 37 -20.38 7.33 17.20
C GLY A 37 -21.79 7.47 16.65
N ASP A 38 -22.26 8.70 16.47
CA ASP A 38 -23.64 9.02 16.08
C ASP A 38 -23.89 9.18 14.58
N ALA A 39 -22.89 8.93 13.71
CA ALA A 39 -23.05 9.08 12.27
C ALA A 39 -22.19 8.11 11.45
N LEU A 40 -22.67 7.79 10.24
CA LEU A 40 -21.89 7.14 9.19
C LEU A 40 -20.79 8.09 8.71
N ARG A 41 -19.54 7.63 8.63
CA ARG A 41 -18.37 8.41 8.22
C ARG A 41 -17.76 7.87 6.95
N THR A 42 -17.21 8.75 6.13
CA THR A 42 -16.29 8.33 5.07
C THR A 42 -14.95 7.96 5.70
N THR A 43 -14.32 6.90 5.20
CA THR A 43 -13.09 6.36 5.78
C THR A 43 -11.99 6.18 4.75
N ILE A 44 -10.75 6.31 5.21
CA ILE A 44 -9.54 6.02 4.46
C ILE A 44 -8.82 4.91 5.22
N SER A 45 -8.66 3.78 4.56
CA SER A 45 -8.13 2.56 5.19
C SER A 45 -6.66 2.72 5.62
N PRO A 46 -6.25 2.12 6.75
CA PRO A 46 -4.89 2.26 7.27
C PRO A 46 -3.85 1.70 6.29
N GLN A 47 -4.17 0.63 5.54
CA GLN A 47 -3.31 0.06 4.51
C GLN A 47 -3.05 1.03 3.35
N SER A 48 -4.05 1.79 2.92
CA SER A 48 -3.89 2.81 1.88
C SER A 48 -2.96 3.93 2.36
N LYS A 49 -3.16 4.41 3.60
CA LYS A 49 -2.30 5.44 4.19
C LYS A 49 -0.87 4.95 4.44
N ARG A 50 -0.69 3.74 4.96
CA ARG A 50 0.64 3.13 5.15
C ARG A 50 1.37 3.01 3.81
N ARG A 51 0.68 2.59 2.74
CA ARG A 51 1.28 2.55 1.39
C ARG A 51 1.65 3.94 0.91
N ALA A 52 0.76 4.93 1.03
CA ALA A 52 1.02 6.30 0.60
C ALA A 52 2.26 6.87 1.30
N LYS A 53 2.34 6.76 2.63
CA LYS A 53 3.49 7.24 3.42
C LYS A 53 4.79 6.55 3.04
N ARG A 54 4.77 5.22 2.91
CA ARG A 54 5.96 4.45 2.52
C ARG A 54 6.46 4.84 1.13
N MET A 55 5.54 5.00 0.18
CA MET A 55 5.92 5.37 -1.18
C MET A 55 6.38 6.82 -1.27
N HIS A 56 5.76 7.76 -0.55
CA HIS A 56 6.22 9.14 -0.46
C HIS A 56 7.69 9.22 -0.04
N SER A 57 8.05 8.58 1.07
CA SER A 57 9.43 8.57 1.54
C SER A 57 10.39 7.82 0.60
N ARG A 58 9.90 6.80 -0.11
CA ARG A 58 10.70 6.06 -1.11
C ARG A 58 10.95 6.90 -2.36
N ASP A 59 9.93 7.61 -2.84
CA ASP A 59 10.01 8.44 -4.03
C ASP A 59 10.98 9.60 -3.79
N GLU A 60 10.94 10.24 -2.61
CA GLU A 60 11.97 11.19 -2.16
C GLU A 60 13.38 10.56 -2.15
N ALA A 61 13.53 9.38 -1.54
CA ALA A 61 14.83 8.73 -1.47
C ALA A 61 15.39 8.38 -2.86
N ASN A 62 14.54 7.94 -3.80
CA ASN A 62 14.91 7.67 -5.18
C ASN A 62 15.36 8.94 -5.93
N LEU A 63 14.85 10.12 -5.54
CA LEU A 63 15.29 11.42 -6.04
C LEU A 63 16.56 11.92 -5.35
N GLY A 64 17.10 11.18 -4.38
CA GLY A 64 18.25 11.59 -3.58
C GLY A 64 17.90 12.65 -2.53
N THR A 65 16.61 12.83 -2.22
CA THR A 65 16.11 13.82 -1.27
C THR A 65 15.55 13.19 0.00
N GLY A 66 15.39 14.02 1.03
CA GLY A 66 14.84 13.64 2.32
C GLY A 66 15.77 12.76 3.18
N PRO A 67 15.35 12.45 4.41
CA PRO A 67 16.22 11.80 5.40
C PRO A 67 16.65 10.37 5.01
N LEU A 68 15.89 9.70 4.14
CA LEU A 68 16.12 8.31 3.76
C LEU A 68 16.87 8.13 2.43
N ALA A 69 17.40 9.20 1.83
CA ALA A 69 18.09 9.17 0.54
C ALA A 69 19.21 8.11 0.44
N THR A 70 19.92 7.84 1.53
CA THR A 70 21.05 6.89 1.55
C THR A 70 20.70 5.52 2.14
N HIS A 71 19.41 5.23 2.37
CA HIS A 71 18.98 4.00 3.04
C HIS A 71 18.43 2.99 2.02
N ALA A 72 18.62 1.71 2.31
CA ALA A 72 18.04 0.64 1.53
C ALA A 72 16.53 0.52 1.78
N TRP A 73 15.83 -0.01 0.79
CA TRP A 73 14.38 -0.18 0.81
C TRP A 73 13.99 -1.64 0.60
N GLY A 74 12.82 -1.99 1.13
CA GLY A 74 12.18 -3.26 0.87
C GLY A 74 11.34 -3.25 -0.40
N VAL A 75 11.30 -4.40 -1.06
CA VAL A 75 10.45 -4.70 -2.20
C VAL A 75 9.41 -5.75 -1.79
N ARG A 76 8.14 -5.47 -2.09
CA ARG A 76 7.03 -6.41 -1.91
C ARG A 76 6.69 -6.99 -3.27
N THR A 77 6.95 -8.28 -3.48
CA THR A 77 6.62 -8.94 -4.74
C THR A 77 6.41 -10.44 -4.55
N ARG A 78 5.71 -11.05 -5.52
CA ARG A 78 5.64 -12.52 -5.71
C ARG A 78 6.70 -13.02 -6.70
N GLU A 79 7.43 -12.11 -7.33
CA GLU A 79 8.35 -12.37 -8.45
C GLU A 79 9.80 -12.52 -8.00
N TRP A 80 10.05 -12.96 -6.76
CA TRP A 80 11.42 -13.13 -6.27
C TRP A 80 12.22 -14.15 -7.09
N ALA A 81 11.57 -15.20 -7.62
CA ALA A 81 12.24 -16.14 -8.51
C ALA A 81 12.76 -15.45 -9.78
N LEU A 82 11.96 -14.57 -10.38
CA LEU A 82 12.36 -13.79 -11.55
C LEU A 82 13.52 -12.84 -11.21
N ARG A 83 13.43 -12.10 -10.10
CA ARG A 83 14.50 -11.17 -9.68
C ARG A 83 15.82 -11.87 -9.40
N VAL A 84 15.79 -13.07 -8.81
CA VAL A 84 16.99 -13.87 -8.58
C VAL A 84 17.54 -14.40 -9.90
N ALA A 85 16.68 -14.83 -10.81
CA ALA A 85 17.10 -15.30 -12.14
C ALA A 85 17.73 -14.19 -12.99
N GLU A 86 17.17 -12.98 -12.95
CA GLU A 86 17.75 -11.79 -13.59
C GLU A 86 19.15 -11.50 -13.04
N ALA A 87 19.34 -11.52 -11.71
CA ALA A 87 20.66 -11.33 -11.12
C ALA A 87 21.64 -12.47 -11.45
N LEU A 88 21.20 -13.74 -11.48
CA LEU A 88 22.03 -14.86 -11.93
C LEU A 88 22.50 -14.69 -13.39
N ARG A 89 21.64 -14.19 -14.27
CA ARG A 89 21.98 -13.90 -15.67
C ARG A 89 22.94 -12.72 -15.76
N ASP A 90 22.57 -11.60 -15.16
CA ASP A 90 23.23 -10.31 -15.37
C ASP A 90 24.57 -10.20 -14.61
N GLU A 91 24.68 -10.80 -13.42
CA GLU A 91 25.86 -10.73 -12.55
C GLU A 91 26.77 -11.96 -12.68
N HIS A 92 26.23 -13.12 -13.06
CA HIS A 92 26.95 -14.40 -13.06
C HIS A 92 26.90 -15.17 -14.39
N GLY A 93 26.26 -14.62 -15.44
CA GLY A 93 26.28 -15.20 -16.79
C GLY A 93 25.52 -16.51 -16.95
N TRP A 94 24.49 -16.76 -16.13
CA TRP A 94 23.67 -17.96 -16.26
C TRP A 94 22.79 -17.90 -17.51
N GLU A 95 22.52 -19.08 -18.09
CA GLU A 95 21.51 -19.21 -19.14
C GLU A 95 20.10 -18.89 -18.55
N PRO A 96 19.26 -18.09 -19.23
CA PRO A 96 17.99 -17.60 -18.68
C PRO A 96 17.04 -18.68 -18.13
N GLN A 97 16.85 -19.78 -18.85
CA GLN A 97 15.92 -20.84 -18.43
C GLN A 97 16.47 -21.57 -17.19
N ALA A 98 17.75 -21.93 -17.20
CA ALA A 98 18.42 -22.56 -16.07
C ALA A 98 18.38 -21.65 -14.82
N ALA A 99 18.67 -20.36 -14.98
CA ALA A 99 18.60 -19.39 -13.88
C ALA A 99 17.22 -19.34 -13.23
N LEU A 100 16.16 -19.32 -14.04
CA LEU A 100 14.78 -19.24 -13.56
C LEU A 100 14.33 -20.53 -12.85
N GLU A 101 14.67 -21.69 -13.40
CA GLU A 101 14.34 -22.98 -12.79
C GLU A 101 15.09 -23.19 -11.47
N THR A 102 16.40 -22.89 -11.43
CA THR A 102 17.21 -23.00 -10.22
C THR A 102 16.76 -22.00 -9.15
N ALA A 103 16.45 -20.75 -9.52
CA ALA A 103 15.92 -19.76 -8.58
C ALA A 103 14.60 -20.22 -7.94
N ARG A 104 13.67 -20.75 -8.75
CA ARG A 104 12.41 -21.32 -8.27
C ARG A 104 12.65 -22.50 -7.33
N ALA A 105 13.56 -23.41 -7.70
CA ALA A 105 13.89 -24.58 -6.88
C ALA A 105 14.49 -24.17 -5.54
N ALA A 106 15.43 -23.23 -5.53
CA ALA A 106 16.05 -22.70 -4.32
C ALA A 106 15.02 -22.05 -3.38
N LEU A 107 14.12 -21.22 -3.90
CA LEU A 107 13.06 -20.57 -3.12
C LEU A 107 12.03 -21.58 -2.59
N ARG A 108 11.73 -22.65 -3.34
CA ARG A 108 10.93 -23.77 -2.83
C ARG A 108 11.62 -24.50 -1.69
N GLY A 109 12.94 -24.71 -1.78
CA GLY A 109 13.73 -25.41 -0.76
C GLY A 109 13.77 -24.69 0.60
N ILE A 110 13.54 -23.38 0.63
CA ILE A 110 13.38 -22.62 1.87
C ILE A 110 11.93 -22.53 2.38
N GLY A 111 10.96 -23.12 1.64
CA GLY A 111 9.57 -23.26 2.06
C GLY A 111 8.54 -22.47 1.26
N LEU A 112 8.94 -21.66 0.27
CA LEU A 112 7.99 -20.85 -0.51
C LEU A 112 7.19 -21.68 -1.50
N ASN A 113 5.86 -21.54 -1.45
CA ASN A 113 4.96 -22.15 -2.42
C ASN A 113 4.86 -21.29 -3.68
N PHE A 114 4.62 -21.93 -4.83
CA PHE A 114 4.48 -21.27 -6.14
C PHE A 114 3.14 -21.60 -6.78
N GLY A 115 2.67 -20.74 -7.70
CA GLY A 115 1.45 -20.98 -8.46
C GLY A 115 1.48 -22.27 -9.29
N SER A 116 0.29 -22.78 -9.60
CA SER A 116 0.08 -24.05 -10.30
C SER A 116 -0.27 -23.86 -11.78
N THR A 117 -0.65 -22.66 -12.21
CA THR A 117 -0.98 -22.35 -13.60
C THR A 117 0.25 -21.86 -14.38
N PRO A 118 0.27 -21.98 -15.72
CA PRO A 118 1.40 -21.49 -16.52
C PRO A 118 1.79 -20.04 -16.23
N ASN A 119 0.81 -19.15 -16.07
CA ASN A 119 1.03 -17.72 -15.82
C ASN A 119 1.52 -17.41 -14.39
N THR A 120 1.35 -18.34 -13.44
CA THR A 120 1.71 -18.14 -12.03
C THR A 120 2.82 -19.08 -11.55
N ALA A 121 3.34 -19.94 -12.43
CA ALA A 121 4.27 -21.00 -12.08
C ALA A 121 5.54 -20.49 -11.39
N PHE A 122 5.99 -19.29 -11.71
CA PHE A 122 7.18 -18.63 -11.15
C PHE A 122 6.84 -17.50 -10.16
N LEU A 123 5.56 -17.36 -9.82
CA LEU A 123 5.09 -16.46 -8.77
C LEU A 123 4.91 -17.25 -7.48
N THR A 124 5.43 -16.71 -6.37
CA THR A 124 5.15 -17.27 -5.05
C THR A 124 3.66 -17.09 -4.73
N LYS A 125 3.03 -18.06 -4.05
CA LYS A 125 1.61 -17.94 -3.62
C LYS A 125 1.43 -16.81 -2.60
N VAL A 126 2.45 -16.58 -1.78
CA VAL A 126 2.48 -15.48 -0.81
C VAL A 126 3.36 -14.34 -1.31
N MET A 127 3.01 -13.10 -0.95
CA MET A 127 3.84 -11.94 -1.23
C MET A 127 4.98 -11.84 -0.21
N VAL A 128 6.22 -11.76 -0.69
CA VAL A 128 7.39 -11.65 0.17
C VAL A 128 7.88 -10.20 0.18
N PHE A 129 8.09 -9.67 1.38
CA PHE A 129 8.68 -8.35 1.61
C PHE A 129 10.14 -8.49 2.04
N ALA A 130 11.10 -8.18 1.17
CA ALA A 130 12.53 -8.35 1.48
C ALA A 130 13.34 -7.17 0.93
N PRO A 131 14.57 -6.93 1.40
CA PRO A 131 15.44 -5.88 0.89
C PRO A 131 15.59 -5.92 -0.63
N GLU A 132 15.71 -4.78 -1.28
CA GLU A 132 15.84 -4.69 -2.75
C GLU A 132 16.98 -5.53 -3.33
N LYS A 133 18.08 -5.65 -2.58
CA LYS A 133 19.30 -6.41 -2.93
C LYS A 133 19.16 -7.91 -2.73
N THR A 134 18.07 -8.39 -2.13
CA THR A 134 17.84 -9.83 -1.90
C THR A 134 17.95 -10.65 -3.19
N GLY A 135 17.57 -10.10 -4.35
CA GLY A 135 17.74 -10.78 -5.64
C GLY A 135 19.20 -11.15 -5.89
N SER A 136 20.09 -10.15 -5.89
CA SER A 136 21.54 -10.32 -6.04
C SER A 136 22.16 -11.16 -4.91
N THR A 137 21.76 -10.93 -3.65
CA THR A 137 22.26 -11.73 -2.52
C THR A 137 21.96 -13.22 -2.68
N LEU A 138 20.72 -13.57 -3.06
CA LEU A 138 20.35 -14.96 -3.27
C LEU A 138 20.99 -15.54 -4.54
N ALA A 139 21.14 -14.75 -5.60
CA ALA A 139 21.85 -15.14 -6.81
C ALA A 139 23.31 -15.49 -6.52
N GLN A 140 24.01 -14.68 -5.73
CA GLN A 140 25.38 -14.96 -5.30
C GLN A 140 25.46 -16.27 -4.51
N ILE A 141 24.56 -16.48 -3.54
CA ILE A 141 24.52 -17.73 -2.76
C ILE A 141 24.31 -18.94 -3.68
N ILE A 142 23.38 -18.84 -4.63
CA ILE A 142 23.09 -19.90 -5.60
C ILE A 142 24.29 -20.16 -6.51
N HIS A 143 24.99 -19.11 -6.95
CA HIS A 143 26.16 -19.23 -7.82
C HIS A 143 27.34 -19.91 -7.12
N GLU A 144 27.64 -19.52 -5.88
CA GLU A 144 28.74 -20.12 -5.10
C GLU A 144 28.49 -21.60 -4.78
N ASP A 145 27.23 -21.98 -4.58
CA ASP A 145 26.83 -23.36 -4.27
C ASP A 145 26.26 -24.11 -5.50
N ARG A 146 26.54 -23.62 -6.71
CA ARG A 146 25.93 -24.07 -7.98
C ARG A 146 25.93 -25.59 -8.15
N THR A 147 27.10 -26.21 -8.01
CA THR A 147 27.27 -27.65 -8.26
C THR A 147 26.41 -28.49 -7.30
N GLU A 148 26.34 -28.09 -6.02
CA GLU A 148 25.54 -28.78 -5.00
C GLU A 148 24.04 -28.55 -5.24
N LEU A 149 23.64 -27.33 -5.63
CA LEU A 149 22.25 -26.98 -5.92
C LEU A 149 21.70 -27.60 -7.20
N GLU A 150 22.48 -27.65 -8.28
CA GLU A 150 22.07 -28.29 -9.55
C GLU A 150 21.89 -29.80 -9.35
N ALA A 151 22.80 -30.45 -8.61
CA ALA A 151 22.68 -31.86 -8.26
C ALA A 151 21.41 -32.11 -7.43
N TRP A 152 21.18 -31.30 -6.39
CA TRP A 152 19.97 -31.38 -5.58
C TRP A 152 18.69 -31.14 -6.40
N ALA A 153 18.66 -30.08 -7.22
CA ALA A 153 17.51 -29.73 -8.05
C ALA A 153 17.14 -30.85 -9.04
N THR A 154 18.14 -31.53 -9.61
CA THR A 154 17.94 -32.70 -10.46
C THR A 154 17.27 -33.84 -9.69
N MET A 155 17.75 -34.16 -8.48
CA MET A 155 17.13 -35.18 -7.62
C MET A 155 15.67 -34.84 -7.25
N VAL A 156 15.37 -33.56 -7.01
CA VAL A 156 14.01 -33.09 -6.72
C VAL A 156 13.11 -33.22 -7.96
N ALA A 157 13.61 -32.85 -9.14
CA ALA A 157 12.86 -32.98 -10.40
C ALA A 157 12.55 -34.44 -10.73
N ASP A 158 13.53 -35.33 -10.54
CA ASP A 158 13.34 -36.78 -10.73
C ASP A 158 12.31 -37.35 -9.75
N ALA A 159 12.40 -36.98 -8.46
CA ALA A 159 11.42 -37.38 -7.45
C ALA A 159 10.00 -36.88 -7.79
N ALA A 160 9.87 -35.63 -8.25
CA ALA A 160 8.61 -35.06 -8.69
C ALA A 160 8.03 -35.78 -9.92
N ALA A 161 8.87 -36.13 -10.90
CA ALA A 161 8.47 -36.88 -12.09
C ALA A 161 7.98 -38.29 -11.74
N VAL A 162 8.66 -38.98 -10.80
CA VAL A 162 8.23 -40.28 -10.27
C VAL A 162 6.89 -40.16 -9.54
N ALA A 163 6.72 -39.14 -8.70
CA ALA A 163 5.46 -38.88 -7.99
C ALA A 163 4.29 -38.55 -8.94
N ALA A 164 4.53 -37.79 -10.00
CA ALA A 164 3.53 -37.49 -11.03
C ALA A 164 3.10 -38.76 -11.80
N LYS A 165 4.06 -39.63 -12.17
CA LYS A 165 3.78 -40.94 -12.79
C LYS A 165 3.01 -41.89 -11.86
N ALA A 166 3.23 -41.81 -10.54
CA ALA A 166 2.46 -42.57 -9.57
C ALA A 166 1.01 -42.06 -9.43
N LYS A 167 0.80 -40.72 -9.44
CA LYS A 167 -0.54 -40.11 -9.42
C LYS A 167 -1.35 -40.40 -10.70
N SER A 168 -0.72 -40.48 -11.87
CA SER A 168 -1.41 -40.84 -13.13
C SER A 168 -1.85 -42.31 -13.16
N LYS A 169 -1.05 -43.23 -12.61
CA LYS A 169 -1.45 -44.65 -12.42
C LYS A 169 -2.61 -44.82 -11.42
N GLY A 170 -2.72 -43.95 -10.41
CA GLY A 170 -3.84 -43.96 -9.46
C GLY A 170 -5.17 -43.42 -10.02
N LYS A 171 -5.13 -42.43 -10.93
CA LYS A 171 -6.34 -41.90 -11.60
C LYS A 171 -7.00 -42.89 -12.56
N GLY A 172 -6.27 -43.90 -13.04
CA GLY A 172 -6.82 -44.97 -13.89
C GLY A 172 -7.82 -45.91 -13.20
N LYS A 173 -7.94 -45.88 -11.86
CA LYS A 173 -8.81 -46.79 -11.09
C LYS A 173 -10.11 -46.13 -10.57
N LYS A 174 -10.34 -44.85 -10.86
CA LYS A 174 -11.56 -44.10 -10.47
C LYS A 174 -12.18 -43.41 -11.70
N LYS A 175 -12.64 -44.20 -12.67
CA LYS A 175 -13.54 -43.72 -13.72
C LYS A 175 -14.74 -44.69 -13.81
N GLY A 176 -15.75 -44.41 -13.00
CA GLY A 176 -17.04 -45.09 -13.02
C GLY A 176 -18.07 -44.24 -12.29
N LYS A 177 -19.02 -43.67 -13.07
CA LYS A 177 -20.20 -42.86 -12.70
C LYS A 177 -19.86 -41.51 -12.03
N VAL A 178 -20.40 -40.36 -12.43
CA VAL A 178 -21.80 -40.02 -12.73
C VAL A 178 -21.89 -38.95 -13.83
N GLU A 179 -23.01 -38.99 -14.54
CA GLU A 179 -23.47 -38.15 -15.63
C GLU A 179 -23.67 -36.66 -15.30
N SER A 180 -23.71 -35.92 -16.39
CA SER A 180 -23.98 -34.50 -16.56
C SER A 180 -25.37 -34.05 -16.10
N THR A 181 -25.45 -32.84 -15.56
CA THR A 181 -26.43 -31.84 -16.00
C THR A 181 -25.77 -30.48 -16.06
N ALA A 182 -25.94 -29.81 -17.20
CA ALA A 182 -25.47 -28.47 -17.49
C ALA A 182 -26.58 -27.46 -17.17
N ALA A 183 -26.22 -26.31 -16.60
CA ALA A 183 -26.92 -25.05 -16.77
C ALA A 183 -25.89 -23.92 -16.72
N ALA A 184 -26.06 -22.97 -17.63
CA ALA A 184 -25.10 -21.95 -18.05
C ALA A 184 -25.26 -20.62 -17.28
N ASP A 185 -24.25 -19.75 -17.51
CA ASP A 185 -24.26 -18.28 -17.36
C ASP A 185 -24.03 -17.73 -15.95
N THR A 186 -23.25 -16.67 -15.68
CA THR A 186 -22.55 -15.62 -16.46
C THR A 186 -21.24 -15.29 -15.74
N GLY A 187 -20.24 -14.81 -16.48
CA GLY A 187 -18.89 -14.57 -16.00
C GLY A 187 -18.73 -13.54 -14.87
N THR A 188 -17.84 -13.88 -13.94
CA THR A 188 -17.03 -12.95 -13.16
C THR A 188 -15.60 -13.45 -13.22
N GLU A 189 -14.77 -12.74 -13.98
CA GLU A 189 -13.31 -12.90 -13.93
C GLU A 189 -12.79 -12.39 -12.57
N ASP A 190 -11.88 -13.17 -12.00
CA ASP A 190 -10.85 -12.77 -11.04
C ASP A 190 -11.28 -12.09 -9.73
N ALA A 191 -11.94 -12.87 -8.88
CA ALA A 191 -11.86 -12.67 -7.43
C ALA A 191 -11.11 -13.87 -6.81
N GLU A 192 -9.77 -13.87 -6.90
CA GLU A 192 -8.94 -14.75 -6.07
C GLU A 192 -9.18 -14.37 -4.59
N ALA A 193 -10.06 -15.14 -3.95
CA ALA A 193 -10.30 -15.08 -2.53
C ALA A 193 -8.98 -15.29 -1.77
N TYR A 194 -8.53 -14.24 -1.10
CA TYR A 194 -7.46 -14.33 -0.10
C TYR A 194 -7.97 -15.16 1.08
N GLY A 195 -7.68 -16.46 1.07
CA GLY A 195 -7.90 -17.30 2.24
C GLY A 195 -7.94 -18.80 1.94
N ALA A 196 -6.99 -19.51 2.56
CA ALA A 196 -7.05 -20.95 2.85
C ALA A 196 -6.76 -21.96 1.72
N GLU A 197 -5.55 -21.92 1.15
CA GLU A 197 -4.83 -23.14 0.72
C GLU A 197 -3.31 -22.99 0.96
N THR A 198 -2.93 -22.58 2.17
CA THR A 198 -1.52 -22.53 2.59
C THR A 198 -1.11 -23.88 3.16
N GLY A 199 -0.48 -24.74 2.35
CA GLY A 199 0.23 -25.92 2.88
C GLY A 199 0.40 -27.12 1.94
N GLY A 200 -0.26 -27.17 0.79
CA GLY A 200 -0.36 -28.43 0.03
C GLY A 200 0.87 -28.87 -0.78
N GLU A 201 1.64 -27.95 -1.37
CA GLU A 201 2.66 -28.31 -2.39
C GLU A 201 4.11 -28.33 -1.87
N ALA A 202 4.54 -27.36 -1.05
CA ALA A 202 5.88 -27.40 -0.43
C ALA A 202 6.00 -28.52 0.61
N ALA A 203 4.96 -28.75 1.43
CA ALA A 203 4.94 -29.87 2.39
C ALA A 203 4.95 -31.24 1.68
N ALA A 204 4.27 -31.37 0.54
CA ALA A 204 4.29 -32.59 -0.27
C ALA A 204 5.65 -32.86 -0.96
N LEU A 205 6.48 -31.83 -1.12
CA LEU A 205 7.88 -31.97 -1.55
C LEU A 205 8.80 -32.30 -0.36
N GLU A 206 8.58 -31.72 0.83
CA GLU A 206 9.31 -32.08 2.05
C GLU A 206 9.13 -33.57 2.42
N GLU A 207 7.99 -34.18 2.08
CA GLU A 207 7.71 -35.59 2.42
C GLU A 207 8.30 -36.61 1.42
N LYS A 208 8.78 -36.20 0.24
CA LYS A 208 9.24 -37.13 -0.82
C LYS A 208 10.50 -36.73 -1.61
N ALA A 209 10.96 -35.48 -1.50
CA ALA A 209 12.18 -35.01 -2.14
C ALA A 209 13.32 -34.92 -1.10
N PRO A 210 14.60 -35.09 -1.51
CA PRO A 210 15.71 -34.92 -0.58
C PRO A 210 15.72 -33.50 0.00
N PRO A 211 15.91 -33.33 1.33
CA PRO A 211 15.94 -32.00 1.92
C PRO A 211 17.14 -31.22 1.38
N MET A 212 16.94 -29.92 1.15
CA MET A 212 18.03 -29.03 0.75
C MET A 212 19.18 -29.09 1.78
N PRO A 213 20.45 -29.04 1.34
CA PRO A 213 21.58 -28.97 2.25
C PRO A 213 21.41 -27.86 3.29
N ALA A 214 21.50 -28.21 4.58
CA ALA A 214 21.16 -27.31 5.68
C ALA A 214 21.97 -26.00 5.65
N ARG A 215 23.24 -26.07 5.23
CA ARG A 215 24.11 -24.90 5.03
C ARG A 215 23.53 -23.92 4.02
N ILE A 216 23.12 -24.40 2.85
CA ILE A 216 22.56 -23.57 1.77
C ILE A 216 21.20 -23.01 2.19
N LYS A 217 20.33 -23.86 2.79
CA LYS A 217 19.03 -23.44 3.31
C LYS A 217 19.18 -22.28 4.31
N ALA A 218 20.10 -22.39 5.26
CA ALA A 218 20.38 -21.33 6.23
C ALA A 218 20.85 -20.03 5.56
N ARG A 219 21.79 -20.12 4.61
CA ARG A 219 22.27 -18.94 3.86
C ARG A 219 21.16 -18.24 3.09
N LEU A 220 20.30 -18.99 2.39
CA LEU A 220 19.18 -18.43 1.64
C LEU A 220 18.15 -17.76 2.57
N ILE A 221 17.85 -18.36 3.73
CA ILE A 221 16.98 -17.76 4.75
C ILE A 221 17.61 -16.46 5.30
N THR A 222 18.92 -16.46 5.57
CA THR A 222 19.65 -15.24 5.98
C THR A 222 19.65 -14.18 4.88
N GLY A 223 19.69 -14.56 3.60
CA GLY A 223 19.57 -13.63 2.46
C GLY A 223 18.20 -12.93 2.37
N LEU A 224 17.18 -13.47 3.04
CA LEU A 224 15.87 -12.82 3.23
C LEU A 224 15.80 -11.93 4.48
N ALA A 225 16.87 -11.82 5.27
CA ALA A 225 16.85 -10.99 6.47
C ALA A 225 16.54 -9.52 6.10
N PRO A 226 15.85 -8.76 6.97
CA PRO A 226 15.52 -7.35 6.70
C PRO A 226 16.72 -6.43 6.47
N ALA A 227 17.91 -6.82 6.93
CA ALA A 227 19.15 -6.06 6.78
C ALA A 227 18.97 -4.58 7.15
N ASP A 228 19.32 -3.68 6.23
CA ASP A 228 19.20 -2.23 6.33
C ASP A 228 17.91 -1.66 5.70
N ALA A 229 16.93 -2.50 5.32
CA ALA A 229 15.68 -2.06 4.73
C ALA A 229 14.79 -1.34 5.75
N ILE A 230 14.82 0.00 5.71
CA ILE A 230 14.23 0.85 6.74
C ILE A 230 12.70 0.72 6.82
N ASP A 231 12.03 0.49 5.70
CA ASP A 231 10.58 0.36 5.63
C ASP A 231 10.07 -0.97 6.20
N ILE A 232 10.89 -2.03 6.18
CA ILE A 232 10.58 -3.28 6.91
C ILE A 232 10.64 -3.02 8.42
N ALA A 233 11.66 -2.29 8.91
CA ALA A 233 11.76 -1.94 10.33
C ALA A 233 10.61 -1.05 10.80
N LEU A 234 10.14 -0.12 9.96
CA LEU A 234 9.02 0.77 10.27
C LEU A 234 7.65 0.08 10.21
N TYR A 235 7.37 -0.65 9.12
CA TYR A 235 6.02 -1.17 8.85
C TYR A 235 5.80 -2.63 9.22
N GLY A 236 6.89 -3.36 9.43
CA GLY A 236 6.90 -4.78 9.77
C GLY A 236 6.82 -5.70 8.55
N ARG A 237 6.96 -6.99 8.82
CA ARG A 237 6.87 -8.08 7.85
C ARG A 237 6.35 -9.35 8.53
N PHE A 238 5.48 -10.05 7.81
CA PHE A 238 5.03 -11.39 8.17
C PHE A 238 5.38 -12.37 7.04
N LEU A 239 6.04 -13.47 7.35
CA LEU A 239 6.44 -14.51 6.39
C LEU A 239 6.19 -15.90 6.99
N ALA A 240 4.97 -16.41 6.80
CA ALA A 240 4.53 -17.68 7.41
C ALA A 240 5.21 -18.92 6.83
N GLU A 241 5.47 -18.93 5.51
CA GLU A 241 5.94 -20.13 4.81
C GLU A 241 7.43 -20.44 5.01
N VAL A 242 8.23 -19.44 5.42
CA VAL A 242 9.69 -19.61 5.57
C VAL A 242 10.03 -19.68 7.06
N ALA A 243 10.07 -20.90 7.59
CA ALA A 243 10.50 -21.15 8.95
C ALA A 243 11.93 -20.61 9.16
N GLY A 244 12.13 -19.78 10.19
CA GLY A 244 13.43 -19.20 10.53
C GLY A 244 13.78 -17.86 9.86
N ALA A 245 12.99 -17.36 8.91
CA ALA A 245 13.22 -16.03 8.31
C ALA A 245 12.88 -14.85 9.24
N GLY A 246 12.20 -15.12 10.36
CA GLY A 246 11.83 -14.14 11.38
C GLY A 246 10.74 -13.16 10.93
N ASN A 247 9.67 -13.08 11.70
CA ASN A 247 8.69 -12.00 11.57
C ASN A 247 9.24 -10.71 12.18
N VAL A 248 8.87 -9.56 11.60
CA VAL A 248 9.25 -8.24 12.11
C VAL A 248 7.98 -7.51 12.50
N ASP A 249 7.82 -7.23 13.79
CA ASP A 249 6.76 -6.37 14.28
C ASP A 249 7.08 -4.92 13.93
N GLY A 250 6.21 -4.26 13.16
CA GLY A 250 6.42 -2.89 12.73
C GLY A 250 6.43 -1.90 13.91
N ALA A 251 7.25 -0.86 13.81
CA ALA A 251 7.29 0.23 14.79
C ALA A 251 6.14 1.24 14.65
N ILE A 252 5.47 1.29 13.49
CA ILE A 252 4.38 2.23 13.24
C ILE A 252 3.01 1.58 13.50
N GLN A 253 2.19 2.24 14.32
CA GLN A 253 0.78 1.95 14.48
C GLN A 253 -0.02 2.98 13.66
N THR A 254 -1.06 2.56 12.94
CA THR A 254 -1.87 3.47 12.11
C THR A 254 -3.33 3.11 12.23
N THR A 255 -4.17 4.06 12.59
CA THR A 255 -5.62 3.86 12.66
C THR A 255 -6.25 4.15 11.30
N THR A 256 -7.46 3.65 11.09
CA THR A 256 -8.35 4.15 10.05
C THR A 256 -8.54 5.66 10.23
N SER A 257 -8.45 6.41 9.14
CA SER A 257 -8.84 7.83 9.15
C SER A 257 -10.30 7.95 8.76
N PHE A 258 -11.03 8.87 9.37
CA PHE A 258 -12.46 9.01 9.16
C PHE A 258 -12.87 10.49 9.16
N SER A 259 -13.98 10.80 8.49
CA SER A 259 -14.53 12.16 8.47
C SER A 259 -15.06 12.57 9.85
N VAL A 260 -14.76 13.79 10.29
CA VAL A 260 -15.27 14.36 11.56
C VAL A 260 -16.72 14.83 11.44
N GLU A 261 -17.19 15.01 10.21
CA GLU A 261 -18.58 15.25 9.82
C GLU A 261 -19.23 13.95 9.27
N PRO A 262 -20.57 13.86 9.18
CA PRO A 262 -21.22 12.73 8.53
C PRO A 262 -20.77 12.56 7.08
N ALA A 263 -20.81 11.34 6.56
CA ALA A 263 -20.36 11.00 5.20
C ALA A 263 -21.04 11.89 4.15
N SER A 264 -20.24 12.58 3.34
CA SER A 264 -20.71 13.42 2.24
C SER A 264 -20.24 12.80 0.92
N ILE A 265 -21.07 11.93 0.36
CA ILE A 265 -20.84 11.29 -0.94
C ILE A 265 -21.49 12.14 -2.03
N VAL A 266 -20.72 12.46 -3.06
CA VAL A 266 -21.16 13.22 -4.24
C VAL A 266 -21.14 12.28 -5.44
N ARG A 267 -22.30 12.08 -6.06
CA ARG A 267 -22.41 11.34 -7.32
C ARG A 267 -22.03 12.26 -8.47
N ASP A 268 -21.02 11.87 -9.23
CA ASP A 268 -20.59 12.56 -10.44
C ASP A 268 -21.03 11.77 -11.67
N PHE A 269 -21.73 12.42 -12.59
CA PHE A 269 -22.06 11.88 -13.89
C PHE A 269 -21.12 12.51 -14.91
N PHE A 270 -20.39 11.67 -15.64
CA PHE A 270 -19.44 12.13 -16.65
C PHE A 270 -19.74 11.52 -18.02
N SER A 271 -19.26 12.21 -19.06
CA SER A 271 -19.22 11.69 -20.42
C SER A 271 -17.83 11.88 -21.00
N ALA A 272 -17.38 10.95 -21.84
CA ALA A 272 -16.23 11.17 -22.70
C ALA A 272 -16.75 11.50 -24.11
N ALA A 273 -16.32 12.65 -24.63
CA ALA A 273 -16.65 13.08 -25.97
C ALA A 273 -15.96 12.20 -27.03
N ASP A 274 -16.67 11.92 -28.12
CA ASP A 274 -16.12 11.37 -29.34
C ASP A 274 -15.85 12.52 -30.31
N ASP A 275 -14.57 12.88 -30.43
CA ASP A 275 -14.14 14.00 -31.26
C ASP A 275 -14.51 13.83 -32.73
N PHE A 276 -14.47 12.60 -33.26
CA PHE A 276 -14.78 12.35 -34.67
C PHE A 276 -16.29 12.48 -34.93
N LYS A 277 -17.10 12.00 -33.99
CA LYS A 277 -18.55 12.17 -34.03
C LYS A 277 -18.98 13.62 -33.90
N ILE A 278 -18.36 14.38 -32.99
CA ILE A 278 -18.59 15.83 -32.86
C ILE A 278 -18.17 16.55 -34.15
N ALA A 279 -17.03 16.18 -34.74
CA ALA A 279 -16.57 16.76 -36.00
C ALA A 279 -17.54 16.48 -37.15
N ARG A 280 -18.09 15.26 -37.26
CA ARG A 280 -19.12 14.91 -38.27
C ARG A 280 -20.38 15.77 -38.13
N GLN A 281 -20.85 15.97 -36.90
CA GLN A 281 -22.04 16.80 -36.64
C GLN A 281 -21.83 18.26 -37.06
N ARG A 282 -20.63 18.81 -36.84
CA ARG A 282 -20.31 20.19 -37.24
C ARG A 282 -20.41 20.42 -38.75
N VAL A 283 -20.17 19.38 -39.56
CA VAL A 283 -20.30 19.44 -41.03
C VAL A 283 -21.67 18.93 -41.51
N GLY A 284 -22.67 18.88 -40.62
CA GLY A 284 -24.04 18.49 -40.94
C GLY A 284 -24.19 17.06 -41.44
N THR A 285 -23.27 16.17 -41.07
CA THR A 285 -23.27 14.77 -41.52
C THR A 285 -23.35 13.85 -40.31
N ASP A 286 -24.27 12.89 -40.32
CA ASP A 286 -24.39 11.86 -39.29
C ASP A 286 -23.53 10.62 -39.63
N PHE A 287 -23.62 9.57 -38.81
CA PHE A 287 -22.86 8.34 -39.06
C PHE A 287 -23.25 7.70 -40.40
N THR A 288 -24.55 7.64 -40.70
CA THR A 288 -25.11 7.05 -41.92
C THR A 288 -24.65 7.81 -43.17
N GLY A 289 -24.69 9.14 -43.14
CA GLY A 289 -24.20 10.00 -44.22
C GLY A 289 -22.70 9.89 -44.43
N ALA A 290 -21.91 9.70 -43.36
CA ALA A 290 -20.48 9.44 -43.47
C ALA A 290 -20.19 8.07 -44.12
N LEU A 291 -20.96 7.04 -43.78
CA LEU A 291 -20.84 5.71 -44.39
C LEU A 291 -21.27 5.72 -45.87
N ALA A 292 -22.34 6.45 -46.20
CA ALA A 292 -22.81 6.61 -47.57
C ALA A 292 -21.76 7.25 -48.49
N ARG A 293 -20.95 8.20 -47.99
CA ARG A 293 -19.83 8.79 -48.75
C ARG A 293 -18.73 7.80 -49.10
N LEU A 294 -18.51 6.78 -48.27
CA LEU A 294 -17.53 5.71 -48.54
C LEU A 294 -18.11 4.64 -49.47
N ASN A 295 -19.43 4.39 -49.37
CA ASN A 295 -20.15 3.36 -50.13
C ASN A 295 -20.50 3.76 -51.58
N ALA A 296 -20.12 4.95 -52.06
CA ALA A 296 -20.37 5.39 -53.43
C ALA A 296 -19.75 4.48 -54.52
N ALA A 297 -18.92 3.49 -54.15
CA ALA A 297 -18.34 2.49 -55.05
C ALA A 297 -18.83 1.03 -54.83
N ALA A 298 -19.55 0.71 -53.75
CA ALA A 298 -20.17 -0.61 -53.50
C ALA A 298 -21.14 -0.54 -52.31
N PRO A 299 -22.45 -0.81 -52.48
CA PRO A 299 -23.39 -0.76 -51.37
C PRO A 299 -23.18 -1.97 -50.44
N PHE A 300 -22.81 -1.72 -49.18
CA PHE A 300 -23.12 -2.65 -48.10
C PHE A 300 -24.65 -2.67 -47.92
N ASP A 301 -25.23 -3.86 -47.90
CA ASP A 301 -26.67 -4.10 -47.71
C ASP A 301 -27.07 -3.74 -46.27
N ALA A 302 -27.16 -2.44 -45.99
CA ALA A 302 -27.67 -1.92 -44.74
C ALA A 302 -29.19 -1.96 -44.82
N ALA A 303 -29.77 -3.05 -44.29
CA ALA A 303 -31.20 -3.16 -44.05
C ALA A 303 -31.72 -1.85 -43.43
N ASP A 304 -32.75 -1.31 -44.07
CA ASP A 304 -33.49 -0.08 -43.77
C ASP A 304 -33.26 0.47 -42.34
N PRO A 305 -32.49 1.56 -42.16
CA PRO A 305 -32.31 2.14 -40.85
C PRO A 305 -33.63 2.78 -40.45
N LYS A 306 -34.42 2.08 -39.62
CA LYS A 306 -35.58 2.67 -38.94
C LYS A 306 -35.16 4.01 -38.38
N GLU A 307 -35.89 5.08 -38.74
CA GLU A 307 -35.66 6.40 -38.15
C GLU A 307 -35.65 6.26 -36.62
N PRO A 308 -34.58 6.67 -35.93
CA PRO A 308 -34.53 6.55 -34.49
C PRO A 308 -35.61 7.47 -33.89
N GLU A 309 -36.60 6.87 -33.24
CA GLU A 309 -37.58 7.57 -32.42
C GLU A 309 -36.84 8.27 -31.25
N GLY A 310 -36.47 9.52 -31.46
CA GLY A 310 -35.88 10.40 -30.45
C GLY A 310 -34.35 10.47 -30.46
N TYR A 311 -33.85 11.69 -30.25
CA TYR A 311 -32.42 12.01 -30.15
C TYR A 311 -31.73 11.22 -29.03
N THR A 312 -31.08 10.11 -29.37
CA THR A 312 -30.33 9.33 -28.40
C THR A 312 -29.02 10.06 -28.02
N LEU A 313 -28.50 9.83 -26.81
CA LEU A 313 -27.18 10.36 -26.38
C LEU A 313 -26.06 9.96 -27.37
N ASP A 314 -26.26 8.84 -28.06
CA ASP A 314 -25.41 8.34 -29.11
C ASP A 314 -25.48 9.16 -30.42
N GLU A 315 -26.23 10.24 -30.47
CA GLU A 315 -26.24 11.20 -31.58
C GLU A 315 -25.76 12.59 -31.15
N ARG A 316 -25.29 12.78 -29.90
CA ARG A 316 -24.85 14.10 -29.38
C ARG A 316 -23.34 14.24 -29.19
N GLY A 317 -22.57 13.30 -29.74
CA GLY A 317 -21.12 13.33 -29.65
C GLY A 317 -20.52 12.73 -28.38
N ALA A 318 -21.32 12.13 -27.49
CA ALA A 318 -20.78 11.29 -26.42
C ALA A 318 -20.34 9.93 -26.98
N GLY A 319 -19.13 9.48 -26.63
CA GLY A 319 -18.61 8.14 -26.92
C GLY A 319 -18.79 7.17 -25.76
N MET A 320 -18.85 7.67 -24.52
CA MET A 320 -19.27 6.90 -23.35
C MET A 320 -19.82 7.82 -22.25
N THR A 321 -20.62 7.25 -21.35
CA THR A 321 -21.08 7.91 -20.12
C THR A 321 -20.83 6.99 -18.93
N GLY A 322 -20.66 7.57 -17.74
CA GLY A 322 -20.48 6.79 -16.52
C GLY A 322 -20.80 7.58 -15.27
N HIS A 323 -20.81 6.87 -14.15
CA HIS A 323 -20.96 7.44 -12.82
C HIS A 323 -19.71 7.17 -11.99
N GLN A 324 -19.30 8.15 -11.19
CA GLN A 324 -18.26 7.99 -10.19
C GLN A 324 -18.68 8.70 -8.91
N ASN A 325 -18.60 8.00 -7.79
CA ASN A 325 -18.86 8.63 -6.50
C ASN A 325 -17.55 9.17 -5.90
N PHE A 326 -17.61 10.42 -5.45
CA PHE A 326 -16.54 11.13 -4.75
C PHE A 326 -16.99 11.45 -3.32
N PHE A 327 -16.07 11.91 -2.50
CA PHE A 327 -16.42 12.41 -1.17
C PHE A 327 -15.76 13.75 -0.85
N ASN A 328 -16.41 14.44 0.09
CA ASN A 328 -15.97 15.68 0.70
C ASN A 328 -15.84 15.50 2.21
N GLY A 329 -14.94 16.27 2.83
CA GLY A 329 -15.00 16.51 4.27
C GLY A 329 -13.65 16.61 4.94
N THR A 330 -13.67 16.91 6.25
CA THR A 330 -12.46 16.94 7.08
C THR A 330 -12.21 15.59 7.75
N PHE A 331 -11.01 15.04 7.57
CA PHE A 331 -10.63 13.72 8.06
C PHE A 331 -9.68 13.84 9.24
N TYR A 332 -10.00 13.13 10.32
CA TYR A 332 -9.08 12.88 11.40
C TYR A 332 -8.20 11.66 11.08
N ALA A 333 -6.91 11.81 11.28
CA ALA A 333 -5.93 10.75 11.15
C ALA A 333 -5.05 10.63 12.37
N HIS A 334 -4.66 9.40 12.70
CA HIS A 334 -3.75 9.14 13.80
C HIS A 334 -2.73 8.06 13.44
N SER A 335 -1.49 8.26 13.86
CA SER A 335 -0.43 7.25 13.77
C SER A 335 0.54 7.43 14.93
N VAL A 336 1.18 6.34 15.33
CA VAL A 336 2.13 6.34 16.43
C VAL A 336 3.41 5.64 15.99
N LEU A 337 4.56 6.21 16.32
CA LEU A 337 5.86 5.57 16.17
C LEU A 337 6.38 5.09 17.53
N ASP A 338 6.66 3.79 17.65
CA ASP A 338 7.40 3.22 18.77
C ASP A 338 8.91 3.31 18.52
N ARG A 339 9.55 4.29 19.15
CA ARG A 339 10.99 4.59 18.97
C ARG A 339 11.90 3.47 19.48
N VAL A 340 11.43 2.67 20.44
CA VAL A 340 12.19 1.55 20.99
C VAL A 340 12.08 0.35 20.06
N GLN A 341 10.86 0.04 19.58
CA GLN A 341 10.67 -1.04 18.62
C GLN A 341 11.41 -0.78 17.31
N LEU A 342 11.45 0.47 16.82
CA LEU A 342 12.24 0.83 15.63
C LEU A 342 13.72 0.47 15.79
N ARG A 343 14.35 0.91 16.89
CA ARG A 343 15.76 0.60 17.17
C ARG A 343 16.01 -0.90 17.32
N ARG A 344 15.09 -1.62 17.98
CA ARG A 344 15.16 -3.08 18.10
C ARG A 344 15.12 -3.74 16.73
N ASN A 345 14.22 -3.31 15.85
CA ASN A 345 14.13 -3.85 14.50
C ASN A 345 15.40 -3.60 13.69
N LEU A 346 15.97 -2.39 13.77
CA LEU A 346 17.22 -2.05 13.08
C LEU A 346 18.41 -2.86 13.61
N ALA A 347 18.53 -3.01 14.93
CA ALA A 347 19.57 -3.81 15.55
C ALA A 347 19.45 -5.30 15.20
N ASN A 348 18.23 -5.86 15.28
CA ASN A 348 17.95 -7.24 14.90
C ASN A 348 18.13 -7.50 13.39
N GLY A 349 18.01 -6.46 12.57
CA GLY A 349 18.36 -6.50 11.15
C GLY A 349 19.87 -6.61 10.88
N GLY A 350 20.72 -6.54 11.92
CA GLY A 350 22.18 -6.61 11.79
C GLY A 350 22.87 -5.26 11.62
N MET A 351 22.13 -4.15 11.83
CA MET A 351 22.73 -2.81 11.76
C MET A 351 23.63 -2.54 12.97
N ASN A 352 24.82 -1.97 12.72
CA ASN A 352 25.74 -1.58 13.78
C ASN A 352 25.06 -0.59 14.76
N PRO A 353 25.24 -0.75 16.10
CA PRO A 353 24.70 0.16 17.12
C PRO A 353 24.89 1.67 16.86
N GLN A 354 26.04 2.11 16.34
CA GLN A 354 26.27 3.53 16.02
C GLN A 354 25.40 4.00 14.85
N LYS A 355 25.13 3.13 13.86
CA LYS A 355 24.27 3.44 12.72
C LYS A 355 22.78 3.36 13.06
N VAL A 356 22.40 2.52 14.03
CA VAL A 356 21.00 2.36 14.47
C VAL A 356 20.39 3.69 14.91
N GLU A 357 21.11 4.50 15.68
CA GLU A 357 20.57 5.79 16.15
C GLU A 357 20.35 6.78 15.01
N ARG A 358 21.30 6.87 14.08
CA ARG A 358 21.16 7.72 12.90
C ARG A 358 19.99 7.28 12.03
N ALA A 359 19.93 5.99 11.70
CA ALA A 359 18.84 5.41 10.91
C ALA A 359 17.47 5.59 11.59
N ALA A 360 17.40 5.47 12.92
CA ALA A 360 16.16 5.70 13.67
C ALA A 360 15.71 7.17 13.62
N ARG A 361 16.64 8.13 13.72
CA ARG A 361 16.35 9.56 13.56
C ARG A 361 15.86 9.87 12.15
N ASP A 362 16.58 9.39 11.14
CA ASP A 362 16.26 9.62 9.73
C ASP A 362 14.87 9.02 9.38
N ALA A 363 14.60 7.81 9.89
CA ALA A 363 13.31 7.15 9.75
C ALA A 363 12.16 7.89 10.45
N GLU A 364 12.39 8.45 11.64
CA GLU A 364 11.39 9.28 12.33
C GLU A 364 11.08 10.56 11.53
N LEU A 365 12.11 11.28 11.09
CA LEU A 365 11.94 12.50 10.28
C LEU A 365 11.18 12.20 8.99
N ALA A 366 11.53 11.11 8.30
CA ALA A 366 10.82 10.69 7.10
C ALA A 366 9.37 10.26 7.37
N PHE A 367 9.12 9.58 8.49
CA PHE A 367 7.76 9.21 8.91
C PHE A 367 6.90 10.43 9.22
N VAL A 368 7.44 11.42 9.94
CA VAL A 368 6.76 12.68 10.26
C VAL A 368 6.47 13.46 8.97
N ASN A 369 7.47 13.63 8.10
CA ASN A 369 7.29 14.28 6.80
C ASN A 369 6.19 13.60 5.97
N ALA A 370 6.24 12.27 5.85
CA ALA A 370 5.24 11.50 5.13
C ALA A 370 3.86 11.54 5.81
N PHE A 371 3.78 11.68 7.14
CA PHE A 371 2.51 11.84 7.83
C PHE A 371 1.78 13.13 7.43
N VAL A 372 2.54 14.22 7.26
CA VAL A 372 2.03 15.53 6.84
C VAL A 372 1.67 15.53 5.35
N ASN A 373 2.56 15.02 4.50
CA ASN A 373 2.52 15.27 3.05
C ASN A 373 1.94 14.12 2.21
N ALA A 374 1.93 12.88 2.72
CA ALA A 374 1.54 11.74 1.88
C ALA A 374 0.00 11.56 1.81
N VAL A 375 -0.52 11.60 0.59
CA VAL A 375 -1.94 11.35 0.28
C VAL A 375 -2.07 10.09 -0.59
N PRO A 376 -3.07 9.21 -0.37
CA PRO A 376 -3.34 8.09 -1.27
C PRO A 376 -3.50 8.51 -2.74
N SER A 377 -2.96 7.71 -3.65
CA SER A 377 -2.86 8.05 -5.07
C SER A 377 -4.07 7.62 -5.92
N ALA A 378 -5.11 7.06 -5.32
CA ALA A 378 -6.30 6.65 -6.08
C ALA A 378 -6.99 7.87 -6.70
N LYS A 379 -7.32 7.78 -7.99
CA LYS A 379 -7.93 8.86 -8.79
C LYS A 379 -7.19 10.21 -8.70
N LYS A 380 -5.90 10.24 -8.33
CA LYS A 380 -5.14 11.48 -8.14
C LYS A 380 -5.09 12.38 -9.38
N ASN A 381 -5.03 11.79 -10.58
CA ASN A 381 -4.91 12.54 -11.84
C ASN A 381 -6.19 13.32 -12.18
N THR A 382 -7.35 12.86 -11.69
CA THR A 382 -8.64 13.51 -11.96
C THR A 382 -9.10 14.39 -10.80
N THR A 383 -8.45 14.33 -9.64
CA THR A 383 -8.88 15.05 -8.41
C THR A 383 -7.81 15.96 -7.82
N ALA A 384 -6.56 15.89 -8.31
CA ALA A 384 -5.40 16.61 -7.77
C ALA A 384 -5.19 16.44 -6.25
N ALA A 385 -5.74 15.37 -5.65
CA ALA A 385 -5.76 15.19 -4.20
C ALA A 385 -4.38 15.26 -3.50
N PRO A 386 -3.26 14.81 -4.11
CA PRO A 386 -1.93 14.92 -3.48
C PRO A 386 -1.46 16.35 -3.17
N GLY A 387 -2.06 17.39 -3.76
CA GLY A 387 -1.74 18.78 -3.42
C GLY A 387 -2.38 19.29 -2.13
N THR A 388 -3.12 18.45 -1.41
CA THR A 388 -3.86 18.85 -0.19
C THR A 388 -2.96 18.85 1.04
N LEU A 389 -2.83 20.00 1.70
CA LEU A 389 -2.13 20.14 2.98
C LEU A 389 -3.08 20.00 4.18
N PRO A 390 -2.59 19.53 5.34
CA PRO A 390 -3.40 19.43 6.55
C PRO A 390 -3.78 20.81 7.11
N LYS A 391 -4.98 20.87 7.68
CA LYS A 391 -5.49 22.02 8.44
C LYS A 391 -4.79 22.15 9.79
N LEU A 392 -4.46 21.02 10.41
CA LEU A 392 -3.75 20.95 11.67
C LEU A 392 -2.98 19.64 11.74
N VAL A 393 -1.74 19.68 12.23
CA VAL A 393 -0.97 18.52 12.66
C VAL A 393 -0.50 18.75 14.08
N LEU A 394 -0.74 17.79 14.96
CA LEU A 394 -0.29 17.79 16.35
C LEU A 394 0.60 16.57 16.57
N ALA A 395 1.80 16.81 17.08
CA ALA A 395 2.77 15.79 17.42
C ALA A 395 3.14 15.89 18.89
N HIS A 396 3.10 14.79 19.64
CA HIS A 396 3.57 14.78 21.02
C HIS A 396 4.12 13.42 21.42
N ALA A 397 5.09 13.43 22.35
CA ALA A 397 5.68 12.20 22.87
C ALA A 397 4.99 11.75 24.18
N GLY A 398 5.04 10.46 24.47
CA GLY A 398 4.54 9.93 25.74
C GLY A 398 5.00 8.50 26.04
N PRO A 399 4.72 8.01 27.26
CA PRO A 399 5.09 6.65 27.69
C PRO A 399 4.20 5.57 27.08
N ARG A 400 3.10 5.96 26.43
CA ARG A 400 2.17 5.08 25.73
C ARG A 400 1.56 5.79 24.52
N PRO A 401 0.99 5.04 23.55
CA PRO A 401 0.15 5.62 22.50
C PRO A 401 -1.09 6.35 23.08
N TYR A 402 -1.39 7.55 22.57
CA TYR A 402 -2.60 8.30 22.92
C TYR A 402 -3.44 8.55 21.67
N ASN A 403 -4.63 7.93 21.59
CA ASN A 403 -5.54 8.10 20.46
C ASN A 403 -6.71 9.01 20.84
N TYR A 404 -6.92 10.08 20.06
CA TYR A 404 -7.98 11.08 20.28
C TYR A 404 -9.22 10.89 19.40
N ALA A 405 -9.40 9.72 18.77
CA ALA A 405 -10.55 9.44 17.91
C ALA A 405 -11.90 9.73 18.60
N ALA A 406 -12.03 9.40 19.89
CA ALA A 406 -13.26 9.61 20.67
C ALA A 406 -13.69 11.08 20.79
N VAL A 407 -12.79 12.04 20.53
CA VAL A 407 -13.14 13.48 20.46
C VAL A 407 -14.17 13.76 19.35
N PHE A 408 -14.26 12.87 18.36
CA PHE A 408 -15.14 12.96 17.21
C PHE A 408 -16.26 11.90 17.23
N GLU A 409 -16.54 11.30 18.40
CA GLU A 409 -17.68 10.39 18.58
C GLU A 409 -18.99 11.09 18.19
N LYS A 410 -19.22 12.29 18.73
CA LYS A 410 -20.29 13.18 18.25
C LYS A 410 -19.87 13.89 16.97
N ALA A 411 -20.60 13.68 15.89
CA ALA A 411 -20.40 14.33 14.61
C ALA A 411 -20.38 15.86 14.73
N ILE A 412 -19.59 16.48 13.84
CA ILE A 412 -19.64 17.91 13.61
C ILE A 412 -20.51 18.14 12.38
N HIS A 413 -21.68 18.73 12.57
CA HIS A 413 -22.59 19.05 11.49
C HIS A 413 -22.31 20.45 10.93
N ARG A 414 -22.58 20.65 9.64
CA ARG A 414 -22.32 21.92 8.95
C ARG A 414 -23.07 23.11 9.54
N HIS A 415 -24.23 22.88 10.17
CA HIS A 415 -25.00 23.94 10.83
C HIS A 415 -24.34 24.43 12.14
N GLU A 416 -23.40 23.68 12.72
CA GLU A 416 -22.62 24.12 13.89
C GLU A 416 -21.49 25.10 13.51
N GLY A 417 -21.15 25.21 12.21
CA GLY A 417 -20.07 26.03 11.68
C GLY A 417 -19.11 25.24 10.79
N VAL A 418 -17.90 25.78 10.58
CA VAL A 418 -16.87 25.16 9.72
C VAL A 418 -16.30 23.90 10.40
N PRO A 419 -16.51 22.68 9.84
CA PRO A 419 -16.16 21.45 10.55
C PRO A 419 -14.67 21.31 10.89
N SER A 420 -13.77 21.77 10.01
CA SER A 420 -12.32 21.71 10.25
C SER A 420 -11.89 22.54 11.47
N LEU A 421 -12.39 23.76 11.59
CA LEU A 421 -12.05 24.65 12.71
C LEU A 421 -12.63 24.15 14.03
N ILE A 422 -13.88 23.67 14.01
CA ILE A 422 -14.48 23.04 15.19
C ILE A 422 -13.68 21.80 15.61
N ALA A 423 -13.24 20.99 14.64
CA ALA A 423 -12.43 19.83 14.92
C ALA A 423 -11.07 20.20 15.52
N ALA A 424 -10.39 21.23 15.00
CA ALA A 424 -9.13 21.73 15.54
C ALA A 424 -9.29 22.18 17.01
N LYS A 425 -10.35 22.96 17.30
CA LYS A 425 -10.70 23.39 18.65
C LYS A 425 -10.94 22.20 19.60
N ARG A 426 -11.73 21.21 19.18
CA ARG A 426 -12.01 20.01 19.99
C ARG A 426 -10.73 19.20 20.25
N LEU A 427 -9.88 19.03 19.23
CA LEU A 427 -8.63 18.29 19.32
C LEU A 427 -7.64 18.95 20.30
N LEU A 428 -7.38 20.26 20.13
CA LEU A 428 -6.45 21.01 20.98
C LEU A 428 -6.93 21.10 22.44
N LYS A 429 -8.24 21.28 22.66
CA LYS A 429 -8.83 21.25 24.00
C LYS A 429 -8.67 19.89 24.67
N HIS A 430 -8.88 18.79 23.92
CA HIS A 430 -8.67 17.45 24.44
C HIS A 430 -7.19 17.21 24.75
N HIS A 431 -6.29 17.62 23.86
CA HIS A 431 -4.86 17.51 24.06
C HIS A 431 -4.40 18.25 25.33
N ALA A 432 -4.81 19.51 25.52
CA ALA A 432 -4.49 20.26 26.74
C ALA A 432 -4.95 19.54 28.02
N MET A 433 -6.12 18.89 28.00
CA MET A 433 -6.60 18.06 29.11
C MET A 433 -5.68 16.85 29.35
N ILE A 434 -5.29 16.14 28.29
CA ILE A 434 -4.42 14.96 28.37
C ILE A 434 -3.03 15.34 28.87
N THR A 435 -2.42 16.39 28.32
CA THR A 435 -1.12 16.93 28.74
C THR A 435 -1.12 17.23 30.24
N LYS A 436 -2.16 17.92 30.75
CA LYS A 436 -2.32 18.20 32.18
C LYS A 436 -2.51 16.94 33.03
N LYS A 437 -3.40 16.03 32.63
CA LYS A 437 -3.77 14.85 33.44
C LYS A 437 -2.71 13.75 33.44
N GLN A 438 -2.01 13.59 32.32
CA GLN A 438 -1.03 12.53 32.11
C GLN A 438 0.41 13.02 32.29
N ARG A 439 0.61 14.34 32.46
CA ARG A 439 1.93 14.97 32.60
C ARG A 439 2.88 14.57 31.47
N VAL A 440 2.34 14.55 30.25
CA VAL A 440 3.10 14.29 29.03
C VAL A 440 3.56 15.60 28.41
N ASP A 441 4.57 15.52 27.55
CA ASP A 441 5.06 16.65 26.76
C ASP A 441 3.91 17.26 25.93
N PRO A 442 3.68 18.58 25.98
CA PRO A 442 2.74 19.26 25.10
C PRO A 442 3.09 19.10 23.61
N GLY A 443 4.36 18.86 23.28
CA GLY A 443 4.79 18.61 21.91
C GLY A 443 4.69 19.83 20.99
N ALA A 444 4.38 19.60 19.72
CA ALA A 444 4.43 20.59 18.65
C ALA A 444 3.18 20.58 17.75
N VAL A 445 2.86 21.73 17.16
CA VAL A 445 1.70 21.94 16.29
C VAL A 445 2.09 22.67 15.01
N LEU A 446 1.59 22.18 13.87
CA LEU A 446 1.80 22.73 12.53
C LEU A 446 0.45 22.98 11.86
N SER A 447 0.29 24.11 11.16
CA SER A 447 -0.92 24.41 10.39
C SER A 447 -0.58 25.11 9.08
N TYR A 448 -1.33 24.77 8.03
CA TYR A 448 -1.33 25.48 6.74
C TYR A 448 -2.67 26.20 6.49
N ASP A 449 -3.48 26.40 7.53
CA ASP A 449 -4.84 26.94 7.42
C ASP A 449 -4.99 28.23 8.22
N ILE A 450 -5.35 29.31 7.53
CA ILE A 450 -5.45 30.66 8.10
C ILE A 450 -6.37 30.69 9.33
N ALA A 451 -7.57 30.13 9.24
CA ALA A 451 -8.53 30.15 10.36
C ALA A 451 -8.05 29.33 11.57
N THR A 452 -7.26 28.28 11.32
CA THR A 452 -6.63 27.49 12.39
C THR A 452 -5.48 28.27 13.02
N ILE A 453 -4.63 28.93 12.22
CA ILE A 453 -3.52 29.78 12.69
C ILE A 453 -4.07 30.93 13.55
N GLU A 454 -5.08 31.66 13.08
CA GLU A 454 -5.73 32.72 13.87
C GLU A 454 -6.23 32.20 15.22
N TYR A 455 -6.77 30.96 15.26
CA TYR A 455 -7.16 30.34 16.52
C TYR A 455 -5.95 29.97 17.40
N LEU A 456 -4.85 29.49 16.83
CA LEU A 456 -3.60 29.25 17.57
C LEU A 456 -3.06 30.55 18.16
N ASP A 457 -3.09 31.66 17.41
CA ASP A 457 -2.72 32.99 17.89
C ASP A 457 -3.56 33.39 19.11
N THR A 458 -4.88 33.22 19.04
CA THR A 458 -5.76 33.51 20.19
C THR A 458 -5.43 32.70 21.43
N LEU A 459 -5.02 31.43 21.27
CA LEU A 459 -4.60 30.59 22.39
C LEU A 459 -3.23 31.02 22.94
N ARG A 460 -2.30 31.38 22.05
CA ARG A 460 -0.95 31.83 22.40
C ARG A 460 -0.99 33.14 23.18
N ASP A 461 -1.72 34.13 22.69
CA ASP A 461 -1.87 35.44 23.33
C ASP A 461 -2.53 35.33 24.71
N ALA A 462 -3.42 34.35 24.88
CA ALA A 462 -4.06 34.05 26.16
C ALA A 462 -3.19 33.16 27.09
N GLY A 463 -1.98 32.75 26.69
CA GLY A 463 -1.11 31.86 27.46
C GLY A 463 -1.65 30.42 27.61
N ASN A 464 -2.57 30.01 26.73
CA ASN A 464 -3.27 28.73 26.78
C ASN A 464 -2.81 27.75 25.69
N LEU A 465 -1.91 28.15 24.79
CA LEU A 465 -1.33 27.26 23.80
C LEU A 465 -0.26 26.38 24.46
N GLY A 466 -0.59 25.11 24.65
CA GLY A 466 0.33 24.10 25.19
C GLY A 466 1.45 23.70 24.23
N PRO A 467 1.14 23.18 23.03
CA PRO A 467 2.18 22.75 22.07
C PRO A 467 2.95 23.93 21.50
N THR A 468 4.20 23.70 21.11
CA THR A 468 5.03 24.68 20.41
C THR A 468 4.60 24.75 18.94
N GLU A 469 4.32 25.94 18.44
CA GLU A 469 4.02 26.14 17.02
C GLU A 469 5.29 26.02 16.16
N VAL A 470 5.18 25.33 15.03
CA VAL A 470 6.29 25.06 14.12
C VAL A 470 5.89 25.29 12.66
N ASP A 471 6.88 25.57 11.82
CA ASP A 471 6.68 25.98 10.42
C ASP A 471 7.03 24.87 9.43
N HIS A 472 7.83 23.89 9.84
CA HIS A 472 8.28 22.80 8.99
C HIS A 472 7.91 21.41 9.55
N PRO A 473 7.51 20.43 8.71
CA PRO A 473 7.18 19.09 9.18
C PRO A 473 8.26 18.42 10.04
N ALA A 474 9.54 18.64 9.73
CA ALA A 474 10.64 18.09 10.51
C ALA A 474 10.61 18.53 11.98
N GLU A 475 10.09 19.73 12.25
CA GLU A 475 10.04 20.33 13.59
C GLU A 475 8.97 19.74 14.51
N LEU A 476 8.08 18.92 13.96
CA LEU A 476 7.19 18.07 14.74
C LEU A 476 7.94 16.91 15.42
N SER A 477 9.19 16.64 15.03
CA SER A 477 10.08 15.72 15.74
C SER A 477 11.02 16.49 16.66
N PRO A 478 11.26 16.02 17.91
CA PRO A 478 12.23 16.63 18.81
C PRO A 478 13.67 16.57 18.30
N TYR A 479 13.94 15.80 17.23
CA TYR A 479 15.26 15.72 16.61
C TYR A 479 15.58 16.89 15.66
N CYS A 480 14.62 17.76 15.36
CA CYS A 480 14.81 18.96 14.54
C CYS A 480 14.03 20.11 15.16
N PRO A 481 14.41 20.64 16.34
CA PRO A 481 13.64 21.67 17.01
C PRO A 481 13.50 22.94 16.16
N ALA A 482 12.44 23.72 16.44
CA ALA A 482 12.06 24.90 15.68
C ALA A 482 13.24 25.83 15.38
N GLY A 483 13.36 26.27 14.12
CA GLY A 483 14.38 27.23 13.68
C GLY A 483 15.75 26.62 13.37
N GLN A 484 15.89 25.30 13.29
CA GLN A 484 17.09 24.61 12.80
C GLN A 484 16.89 24.09 11.37
N PRO A 485 17.90 24.19 10.48
CA PRO A 485 17.79 23.60 9.15
C PRO A 485 17.61 22.08 9.25
N ALA A 486 16.64 21.57 8.50
CA ALA A 486 16.22 20.16 8.46
C ALA A 486 17.29 19.22 7.86
#